data_AF-A0A2G6MQL2-F1
#
_entry.id   AF-A0A2G6MQL2-F1
#
_cell.length_a   1.000
_cell.length_b   1.000
_cell.length_c   1.000
_cell.angle_alpha   90.00
_cell.angle_beta   90.00
_cell.angle_gamma   90.00
#
_symmetry.space_group_name_H-M   'P 1'
#
loop_
_entity.id
_entity.type
_entity.pdbx_description
1 polymer ?
#
loop_
_entity_poly.entity_id
_entity_poly.type
_entity_poly.pdbx_seq_one_letter_code
_entity_poly.pdbx_strand_id
1 'polypeptide(L)'
;MARIKPPIILAPAGDIHSFLAAIAAGADAVYCGLKIFSARMEADNFSIEELARLTQFAHSKGIQVYVAFNSIIKESETHKVLRILDKL
;
A
#
# COMPACT_ATOMS: atom_id res chain seq x y z
N MET A 1 -9.79 23.72 -24.48
CA MET A 1 -9.75 23.54 -23.01
C MET A 1 -9.16 22.16 -22.73
N ALA A 2 -8.16 22.06 -21.84
CA ALA A 2 -7.61 20.76 -21.45
C ALA A 2 -8.65 19.98 -20.63
N ARG A 3 -8.89 18.71 -20.97
CA ARG A 3 -9.73 17.81 -20.17
C ARG A 3 -8.99 17.51 -18.87
N ILE A 4 -9.50 18.02 -17.75
CA ILE A 4 -8.99 17.67 -16.41
C ILE A 4 -9.46 16.26 -16.09
N LYS A 5 -8.55 15.36 -15.69
CA LYS A 5 -8.93 14.02 -15.22
C LYS A 5 -9.71 14.17 -13.90
N PRO A 6 -10.79 13.40 -13.70
CA PRO A 6 -11.49 13.41 -12.42
C PRO A 6 -10.55 12.96 -11.29
N PRO A 7 -10.74 13.46 -10.06
CA PRO A 7 -10.00 12.99 -8.90
C PRO A 7 -10.30 11.50 -8.66
N ILE A 8 -9.33 10.79 -8.09
CA ILE A 8 -9.48 9.41 -7.67
C ILE A 8 -9.71 9.33 -6.15
N ILE A 9 -10.47 8.34 -5.71
CA ILE A 9 -10.67 8.00 -4.30
C ILE A 9 -9.54 7.06 -3.86
N LEU A 10 -8.64 7.59 -3.04
CA LEU A 10 -7.56 6.84 -2.41
C LEU A 10 -7.91 6.55 -0.95
N ALA A 11 -8.18 5.27 -0.63
CA ALA A 11 -8.59 4.86 0.70
C ALA A 11 -7.43 4.32 1.55
N PRO A 12 -7.32 4.69 2.84
CA PRO A 12 -6.36 4.09 3.77
C PRO A 12 -6.73 2.68 4.17
N ALA A 13 -5.72 1.80 4.30
CA ALA A 13 -5.86 0.50 4.93
C ALA A 13 -4.71 0.23 5.91
N GLY A 14 -5.03 0.06 7.20
CA GLY A 14 -4.08 -0.33 8.25
C GLY A 14 -4.01 -1.83 8.50
N ASP A 15 -5.01 -2.57 8.03
CA ASP A 15 -5.22 -4.00 8.24
C ASP A 15 -6.02 -4.61 7.06
N ILE A 16 -6.14 -5.93 7.03
CA ILE A 16 -6.83 -6.68 5.97
C ILE A 16 -8.31 -6.31 5.85
N HIS A 17 -9.01 -6.11 6.97
CA HIS A 17 -10.43 -5.77 6.96
C HIS A 17 -10.66 -4.39 6.34
N SER A 18 -9.84 -3.42 6.73
CA SER A 18 -9.85 -2.06 6.17
C SER A 18 -9.54 -2.06 4.67
N PHE A 19 -8.61 -2.90 4.22
CA PHE A 19 -8.26 -3.05 2.79
C PHE A 19 -9.44 -3.60 1.99
N LEU A 20 -10.06 -4.68 2.46
CA LEU A 20 -11.21 -5.28 1.79
C LEU A 20 -12.44 -4.35 1.82
N ALA A 21 -12.63 -3.61 2.91
CA ALA A 21 -13.69 -2.61 3.02
C ALA A 21 -13.50 -1.47 2.01
N ALA A 22 -12.26 -1.00 1.81
CA ALA A 22 -11.95 0.01 0.79
C ALA A 22 -12.31 -0.46 -0.63
N ILE A 23 -11.96 -1.71 -0.96
CA ILE A 23 -12.36 -2.33 -2.24
C ILE A 23 -13.88 -2.41 -2.36
N ALA A 24 -14.56 -2.89 -1.33
CA ALA A 24 -16.01 -3.06 -1.33
C ALA A 24 -16.76 -1.71 -1.43
N ALA A 25 -16.18 -0.65 -0.88
CA ALA A 25 -16.70 0.72 -0.95
C ALA A 25 -16.49 1.40 -2.31
N GLY A 26 -15.77 0.76 -3.24
CA GLY A 26 -15.53 1.28 -4.59
C GLY A 26 -14.41 2.32 -4.66
N ALA A 27 -13.39 2.21 -3.81
CA ALA A 27 -12.19 3.03 -3.95
C ALA A 27 -11.48 2.75 -5.29
N ASP A 28 -10.96 3.80 -5.95
CA ASP A 28 -10.14 3.67 -7.15
C ASP A 28 -8.74 3.12 -6.82
N ALA A 29 -8.27 3.41 -5.60
CA ALA A 29 -6.98 2.97 -5.11
C ALA A 29 -6.98 2.78 -3.59
N VAL A 30 -6.09 1.93 -3.10
CA VAL A 30 -5.85 1.70 -1.67
C VAL A 30 -4.39 2.06 -1.36
N TYR A 31 -4.15 2.76 -0.25
CA TYR A 31 -2.79 2.89 0.30
C TYR A 31 -2.65 2.20 1.65
N CYS A 32 -1.53 1.52 1.83
CA CYS A 32 -1.24 0.72 3.01
C CYS A 32 0.23 0.82 3.42
N GLY A 33 0.53 0.60 4.69
CA GLY A 33 1.90 0.57 5.21
C GLY A 33 2.48 -0.85 5.29
N LEU A 34 3.79 -0.98 5.05
CA LEU A 34 4.54 -2.15 5.46
C LEU A 34 5.07 -1.96 6.87
N LYS A 35 5.05 -3.04 7.65
CA LYS A 35 5.50 -3.06 9.05
C LYS A 35 6.96 -2.59 9.21
N ILE A 36 7.78 -2.76 8.18
CA ILE A 36 9.21 -2.44 8.17
C ILE A 36 9.48 -0.96 7.77
N PHE A 37 8.54 -0.30 7.08
CA PHE A 37 8.73 1.05 6.51
C PHE A 37 7.66 2.06 6.93
N SER A 38 6.90 1.74 7.99
CA SER A 38 5.90 2.61 8.56
C SER A 38 6.46 3.32 9.79
N ALA A 39 6.41 4.66 9.79
CA ALA A 39 6.64 5.46 10.99
C ALA A 39 5.50 5.33 12.03
N ARG A 40 4.39 4.68 11.67
CA ARG A 40 3.24 4.43 12.56
C ARG A 40 3.34 3.02 13.14
N MET A 41 3.83 2.94 14.38
CA MET A 41 4.06 1.67 15.10
C MET A 41 2.80 0.87 15.44
N GLU A 42 1.63 1.51 15.56
CA GLU A 42 0.40 0.85 16.05
C GLU A 42 -0.43 0.12 14.98
N ALA A 43 -0.06 0.19 13.70
CA ALA A 43 -0.78 -0.57 12.68
C ALA A 43 -0.36 -2.05 12.71
N ASP A 44 -1.35 -2.95 12.69
CA ASP A 44 -1.12 -4.39 12.58
C ASP A 44 -0.29 -4.73 11.35
N ASN A 45 -0.30 -3.87 10.31
CA ASN A 45 0.54 -3.81 9.11
C ASN A 45 0.67 -5.14 8.34
N PHE A 46 0.67 -5.04 7.02
CA PHE A 46 0.71 -6.24 6.17
C PHE A 46 2.08 -6.94 6.20
N SER A 47 2.07 -8.28 6.27
CA SER A 47 3.19 -9.08 5.78
C SER A 47 3.30 -8.96 4.25
N ILE A 48 4.46 -9.33 3.69
CA ILE A 48 4.66 -9.29 2.24
C ILE A 48 3.69 -10.28 1.56
N GLU A 49 3.46 -11.43 2.17
CA GLU A 49 2.58 -12.49 1.66
C GLU A 49 1.11 -12.05 1.64
N GLU A 50 0.65 -11.38 2.70
CA GLU A 50 -0.71 -10.81 2.74
C GLU A 50 -0.86 -9.69 1.72
N LEU A 51 0.12 -8.78 1.64
CA LEU A 51 0.09 -7.68 0.69
C LEU A 51 0.08 -8.20 -0.76
N ALA A 52 0.86 -9.24 -1.08
CA ALA A 52 0.87 -9.84 -2.41
C ALA A 52 -0.51 -10.39 -2.80
N ARG A 53 -1.17 -11.13 -1.89
CA ARG A 53 -2.52 -11.67 -2.12
C ARG A 53 -3.56 -10.57 -2.31
N LEU A 54 -3.54 -9.55 -1.44
CA LEU A 54 -4.46 -8.42 -1.50
C LEU A 54 -4.23 -7.56 -2.75
N THR A 55 -2.98 -7.39 -3.15
CA THR A 55 -2.61 -6.66 -4.37
C THR A 55 -3.09 -7.38 -5.61
N GLN A 56 -2.90 -8.70 -5.69
CA GLN A 56 -3.45 -9.52 -6.77
C GLN A 56 -4.97 -9.38 -6.85
N PHE A 57 -5.66 -9.40 -5.70
CA PHE A 57 -7.10 -9.21 -5.64
C PHE A 57 -7.53 -7.80 -6.09
N ALA A 58 -6.90 -6.74 -5.58
CA ALA A 58 -7.18 -5.35 -5.98
C ALA A 58 -7.00 -5.14 -7.49
N HIS A 59 -5.88 -5.62 -8.05
CA HIS A 59 -5.60 -5.52 -9.48
C HIS A 59 -6.63 -6.26 -10.33
N SER A 60 -7.14 -7.41 -9.86
CA SER A 60 -8.24 -8.12 -10.54
C SER A 60 -9.55 -7.32 -10.62
N LYS A 61 -9.69 -6.29 -9.77
CA LYS A 61 -10.82 -5.35 -9.73
C LYS A 61 -10.51 -4.00 -10.40
N GLY A 62 -9.31 -3.83 -10.98
CA GLY A 62 -8.88 -2.56 -11.56
C GLY A 62 -8.51 -1.49 -10.53
N ILE A 63 -8.31 -1.87 -9.27
CA ILE A 63 -7.99 -0.97 -8.16
C ILE A 63 -6.47 -0.92 -7.97
N GLN A 64 -5.89 0.27 -7.84
CA GLN A 64 -4.45 0.44 -7.65
C GLN A 64 -4.05 0.25 -6.17
N VAL A 65 -2.83 -0.23 -5.93
CA VAL A 65 -2.29 -0.38 -4.57
C VAL A 65 -1.03 0.48 -4.41
N TYR A 66 -1.00 1.28 -3.34
CA TYR A 66 0.11 2.15 -2.99
C TYR A 66 0.70 1.74 -1.66
N VAL A 67 2.00 1.45 -1.65
CA VAL A 67 2.72 1.12 -0.42
C VAL A 67 3.37 2.38 0.13
N ALA A 68 3.01 2.73 1.36
CA ALA A 68 3.65 3.82 2.08
C ALA A 68 5.08 3.41 2.46
N PHE A 69 6.04 4.15 1.91
CA PHE A 69 7.44 4.08 2.27
C PHE A 69 7.82 5.42 2.91
N ASN A 70 7.56 5.56 4.21
CA ASN A 70 7.65 6.85 4.91
C ASN A 70 8.58 6.84 6.12
N SER A 71 9.53 5.91 6.17
CA SER A 71 10.62 5.88 7.16
C SER A 71 11.89 6.53 6.64
N ILE A 72 12.61 7.22 7.52
CA ILE A 72 13.97 7.72 7.24
C ILE A 72 14.90 6.51 7.08
N ILE A 73 15.62 6.45 5.95
CA ILE A 73 16.61 5.39 5.68
C ILE A 73 18.00 5.89 6.09
N LYS A 74 18.71 5.11 6.90
CA LYS A 74 20.14 5.33 7.14
C LYS A 74 20.97 4.66 6.05
N GLU A 75 22.16 5.18 5.77
CA GLU A 75 23.05 4.64 4.73
C GLU A 75 23.38 3.15 4.93
N SER A 76 23.54 2.70 6.19
CA SER A 76 23.75 1.29 6.53
C SER A 76 22.55 0.38 6.24
N GLU A 77 21.36 0.94 6.05
CA GLU A 77 20.11 0.21 5.81
C GLU A 77 19.78 0.06 4.33
N THR A 78 20.46 0.79 3.43
CA THR A 78 20.19 0.81 1.98
C THR A 78 20.10 -0.58 1.36
N HIS A 79 21.05 -1.47 1.66
CA HIS A 79 21.05 -2.86 1.15
C HIS A 79 19.87 -3.69 1.66
N LYS A 80 19.39 -3.40 2.87
CA LYS A 80 18.20 -4.06 3.43
C LYS A 80 16.94 -3.53 2.75
N VAL A 81 16.86 -2.21 2.51
CA VAL A 81 15.76 -1.57 1.81
C VAL A 81 15.59 -2.12 0.40
N LEU A 82 16.68 -2.13 -0.40
CA LEU A 82 16.66 -2.63 -1.78
C LEU A 82 16.12 -4.06 -1.86
N ARG A 83 16.60 -4.95 -0.98
CA ARG A 83 16.13 -6.35 -0.92
C ARG A 83 14.64 -6.50 -0.59
N ILE A 84 14.03 -5.53 0.09
CA ILE A 84 12.60 -5.56 0.36
C ILE A 84 11.82 -4.97 -0.81
N LEU A 85 12.33 -3.90 -1.44
CA LEU A 85 11.73 -3.34 -2.66
C LEU A 85 11.68 -4.36 -3.79
N ASP A 86 12.70 -5.21 -3.93
CA ASP A 86 12.72 -6.31 -4.91
C ASP A 86 11.60 -7.36 -4.71
N LYS A 87 10.93 -7.34 -3.55
CA LYS A 87 9.82 -8.27 -3.22
C LYS A 87 8.43 -7.65 -3.40
N LEU A 88 8.35 -6.37 -3.72
CA LEU A 88 7.09 -5.63 -3.93
C LEU A 88 6.79 -5.54 -5.43
#